data_AF-A0A9X2FA78-F1
#
_entry.id   AF-A0A9X2FA78-F1
#
_cell.length_a   1.000
_cell.length_b   1.000
_cell.length_c   1.000
_cell.angle_alpha   90.00
_cell.angle_beta   90.00
_cell.angle_gamma   90.00
#
_symmetry.space_group_name_H-M   'P 1'
#
loop_
_entity.id
_entity.type
_entity.pdbx_description
1 polymer ?
#
loop_
_entity_poly.entity_id
_entity_poly.type
_entity_poly.pdbx_seq_one_letter_code
_entity_poly.pdbx_strand_id
1 'polypeptide(L)'
;MTETSPGSRRPSLRQLLVFIVLLAVAWAALKFASPLLAGVVTTVALLVCGVMAVCAFVDRGRRQAFAIGFTVVAVGFTYAVHTYDDDNYLRALPTTQLMQWLHGQMATEWIVDPSTGERVRRRHQSEPEAASIYYGGSSPPLPDFMSDSSTTSPYTQPFGTRPFGARQGNVVARYFPGIQEFVAVGNSLWALLLAYLGGKFAVWVYARRIERESGSSVPASGDT
;
A
#
# COMPACT_ATOMS: atom_id res chain seq x y z
N MET A 1 2.85 -42.71 32.68
CA MET A 1 2.72 -41.23 32.78
C MET A 1 3.97 -40.62 32.17
N THR A 2 3.89 -40.25 30.89
CA THR A 2 4.96 -39.55 30.18
C THR A 2 4.49 -38.12 29.97
N GLU A 3 5.03 -37.19 30.75
CA GLU A 3 4.79 -35.76 30.57
C GLU A 3 5.29 -35.35 29.17
N THR A 4 4.35 -35.15 28.26
CA THR A 4 4.61 -34.48 26.99
C THR A 4 4.82 -33.00 27.27
N SER A 5 6.08 -32.65 27.54
CA SER A 5 6.52 -31.26 27.67
C SER A 5 5.95 -30.45 26.50
N PRO A 6 5.23 -29.33 26.76
CA PRO A 6 4.65 -28.51 25.71
C PRO A 6 5.78 -27.97 24.85
N GLY A 7 6.01 -28.64 23.71
CA GLY A 7 7.10 -28.35 22.80
C GLY A 7 7.04 -26.88 22.38
N SER A 8 7.92 -26.07 22.98
CA SER A 8 7.96 -24.64 22.72
C SER A 8 8.21 -24.47 21.22
N ARG A 9 7.24 -23.91 20.50
CA ARG A 9 7.35 -23.61 19.07
C ARG A 9 8.31 -22.43 18.91
N ARG A 10 9.60 -22.68 19.10
CA ARG A 10 10.63 -21.68 18.82
C ARG A 10 10.55 -21.38 17.32
N PRO A 11 10.35 -20.12 16.92
CA PRO A 11 10.42 -19.76 15.51
C PRO A 11 11.77 -20.25 14.97
N SER A 12 11.73 -21.04 13.91
CA SER A 12 12.97 -21.53 13.29
C SER A 12 13.78 -20.31 12.88
N LEU A 13 15.07 -20.28 13.24
CA LEU A 13 15.98 -19.20 12.86
C LEU A 13 15.95 -18.94 11.34
N ARG A 14 15.75 -20.00 10.54
CA ARG A 14 15.55 -19.91 9.08
C ARG A 14 14.33 -19.07 8.69
N GLN A 15 13.20 -19.27 9.38
CA GLN A 15 11.96 -18.52 9.11
C GLN A 15 12.12 -17.04 9.48
N LEU A 16 12.80 -16.76 10.60
CA LEU A 16 13.12 -15.39 11.01
C LEU A 16 14.02 -14.71 9.96
N LEU A 17 15.06 -15.40 9.48
CA LEU A 17 16.00 -14.85 8.51
C LEU A 17 15.31 -14.56 7.17
N VAL A 18 14.47 -15.49 6.69
CA VAL A 18 13.66 -15.27 5.48
C VAL A 18 12.71 -14.08 5.65
N PHE A 19 12.08 -13.94 6.82
CA PHE A 19 11.20 -12.80 7.11
C PHE A 19 11.96 -11.46 7.09
N ILE A 20 13.15 -11.40 7.70
CA ILE A 20 13.98 -10.20 7.71
C ILE A 20 14.41 -9.83 6.28
N VAL A 21 14.81 -10.80 5.47
CA VAL A 21 15.17 -10.56 4.06
C VAL A 21 13.98 -10.04 3.27
N LEU A 22 12.81 -10.64 3.42
CA LEU A 22 11.58 -10.16 2.77
C LEU A 22 11.24 -8.73 3.19
N LEU A 23 11.37 -8.42 4.49
CA LEU A 23 11.12 -7.08 5.01
C LEU A 23 12.12 -6.06 4.45
N ALA A 24 13.41 -6.42 4.36
CA ALA A 24 14.44 -5.57 3.79
C ALA A 24 14.19 -5.31 2.30
N VAL A 25 13.80 -6.34 1.54
CA VAL A 25 13.43 -6.21 0.11
C VAL A 25 12.18 -5.35 -0.03
N ALA A 26 11.17 -5.52 0.82
CA ALA A 26 9.97 -4.70 0.84
C ALA A 26 10.29 -3.22 1.11
N TRP A 27 11.18 -2.94 2.07
CA TRP A 27 11.64 -1.58 2.36
C TRP A 27 12.46 -0.97 1.21
N ALA A 28 13.34 -1.76 0.59
CA ALA A 28 14.10 -1.33 -0.59
C ALA A 28 13.16 -1.02 -1.77
N ALA A 29 12.17 -1.88 -2.01
CA ALA A 29 11.13 -1.69 -3.01
C ALA A 29 10.35 -0.40 -2.76
N LEU A 30 10.01 -0.12 -1.50
CA LEU A 30 9.30 1.10 -1.12
C LEU A 30 10.15 2.36 -1.37
N LYS A 31 11.46 2.29 -1.12
CA LYS A 31 12.40 3.41 -1.34
C LYS A 31 12.62 3.69 -2.83
N PHE A 32 12.62 2.66 -3.68
CA PHE A 32 12.87 2.76 -5.12
C PHE A 32 11.62 2.46 -5.94
N ALA A 33 10.45 2.91 -5.46
CA ALA A 33 9.15 2.64 -6.08
C ALA A 33 8.99 3.30 -7.46
N SER A 34 9.76 2.85 -8.44
CA SER A 34 9.56 3.20 -9.85
C SER A 34 8.29 2.53 -10.36
N PRO A 35 7.62 3.09 -11.39
CA PRO A 35 6.43 2.47 -11.99
C PRO A 35 6.68 1.02 -12.44
N LEU A 36 7.88 0.73 -12.96
CA LEU A 36 8.28 -0.62 -13.34
C LEU A 36 8.35 -1.55 -12.11
N LEU A 37 8.96 -1.10 -11.03
CA LEU A 37 9.09 -1.90 -9.82
C LEU A 37 7.73 -2.13 -9.14
N ALA A 38 6.85 -1.12 -9.14
CA ALA A 38 5.47 -1.27 -8.68
C ALA A 38 4.72 -2.33 -9.50
N GLY A 39 4.85 -2.31 -10.82
CA GLY A 39 4.30 -3.34 -11.71
C GLY A 39 4.85 -4.74 -11.42
N VAL A 40 6.17 -4.87 -11.23
CA VAL A 40 6.82 -6.15 -10.90
C VAL A 40 6.33 -6.68 -9.56
N VAL A 41 6.33 -5.86 -8.51
CA VAL A 41 5.88 -6.26 -7.15
C VAL A 41 4.43 -6.70 -7.18
N THR A 42 3.56 -5.95 -7.86
CA THR A 42 2.14 -6.28 -8.01
C THR A 42 1.96 -7.60 -8.77
N THR A 43 2.72 -7.80 -9.86
CA THR A 43 2.69 -9.04 -10.64
C THR A 43 3.14 -10.25 -9.81
N VAL A 44 4.22 -10.11 -9.03
CA VAL A 44 4.69 -11.16 -8.12
C VAL A 44 3.66 -11.44 -7.04
N ALA A 45 3.05 -10.41 -6.45
CA ALA A 45 2.01 -10.58 -5.45
C ALA A 45 0.80 -11.34 -6.03
N LEU A 46 0.36 -11.00 -7.24
CA LEU A 46 -0.71 -11.70 -7.94
C LEU A 46 -0.35 -13.15 -8.26
N LEU A 47 0.89 -13.42 -8.70
CA LEU A 47 1.35 -14.79 -8.93
C LEU A 47 1.35 -15.62 -7.65
N VAL A 48 1.84 -15.06 -6.54
CA VAL A 48 1.81 -15.73 -5.23
C VAL A 48 0.35 -15.99 -4.81
N CYS A 49 -0.54 -15.02 -4.96
CA CYS A 49 -1.97 -15.19 -4.69
C CYS A 49 -2.59 -16.28 -5.56
N GLY A 50 -2.25 -16.35 -6.85
CA GLY A 50 -2.72 -17.38 -7.78
C GLY A 50 -2.25 -18.78 -7.40
N VAL A 51 -0.97 -18.95 -7.11
CA VAL A 51 -0.41 -20.24 -6.64
C VAL A 51 -1.09 -20.67 -5.35
N MET A 52 -1.28 -19.75 -4.40
CA MET A 52 -1.95 -20.03 -3.13
C MET A 52 -3.43 -20.39 -3.33
N ALA A 53 -4.13 -19.74 -4.26
CA ALA A 53 -5.49 -20.12 -4.63
C ALA A 53 -5.55 -21.54 -5.19
N VAL A 54 -4.62 -21.94 -6.06
CA VAL A 54 -4.54 -23.32 -6.56
C VAL A 54 -4.25 -24.31 -5.42
N CYS A 55 -3.28 -24.03 -4.55
CA CYS A 55 -3.00 -24.85 -3.37
C CYS A 55 -4.21 -24.99 -2.44
N ALA A 56 -5.08 -23.97 -2.34
CA ALA A 56 -6.29 -24.03 -1.53
C ALA A 56 -7.29 -25.10 -2.03
N PHE A 57 -7.30 -25.39 -3.33
CA PHE A 57 -8.15 -26.44 -3.92
C PHE A 57 -7.46 -27.80 -4.04
N VAL A 58 -6.15 -27.82 -4.34
CA VAL A 58 -5.42 -29.05 -4.66
C VAL A 58 -4.82 -29.74 -3.43
N ASP A 59 -4.31 -28.98 -2.46
CA ASP A 59 -3.68 -29.57 -1.28
C ASP A 59 -4.71 -30.16 -0.31
N ARG A 60 -4.25 -31.01 0.60
CA ARG A 60 -5.07 -31.55 1.70
C ARG A 60 -4.48 -31.22 3.06
N GLY A 61 -5.36 -31.11 4.06
CA GLY A 61 -5.01 -30.97 5.46
C GLY A 61 -4.39 -29.61 5.82
N ARG A 62 -3.26 -29.62 6.53
CA ARG A 62 -2.68 -28.39 7.10
C ARG A 62 -2.25 -27.36 6.04
N ARG A 63 -1.74 -27.82 4.89
CA ARG A 63 -1.31 -26.93 3.78
C ARG A 63 -2.51 -26.26 3.13
N GLN A 64 -3.59 -27.02 2.91
CA GLN A 64 -4.85 -26.51 2.39
C GLN A 64 -5.45 -25.43 3.30
N ALA A 65 -5.48 -25.66 4.62
CA ALA A 65 -5.98 -24.68 5.57
C ALA A 65 -5.19 -23.36 5.51
N PHE A 66 -3.86 -23.44 5.40
CA PHE A 66 -3.01 -22.26 5.21
C PHE A 66 -3.36 -21.50 3.93
N ALA A 67 -3.46 -22.23 2.82
CA ALA A 67 -3.76 -21.66 1.51
C ALA A 67 -5.14 -20.99 1.47
N ILE A 68 -6.17 -21.62 2.04
CA ILE A 68 -7.52 -21.03 2.14
C ILE A 68 -7.49 -19.72 2.94
N GLY A 69 -6.88 -19.74 4.14
CA GLY A 69 -6.80 -18.54 4.98
C GLY A 69 -6.02 -17.41 4.32
N PHE A 70 -4.95 -17.74 3.59
CA PHE A 70 -4.18 -16.78 2.82
C PHE A 70 -5.02 -16.15 1.71
N THR A 71 -5.65 -16.98 0.87
CA THR A 71 -6.40 -16.50 -0.30
C THR A 71 -7.61 -15.68 0.11
N VAL A 72 -8.36 -16.10 1.13
CA VAL A 72 -9.54 -15.34 1.62
C VAL A 72 -9.14 -13.94 2.09
N VAL A 73 -8.06 -13.83 2.88
CA VAL A 73 -7.61 -12.52 3.38
C VAL A 73 -6.96 -11.68 2.27
N ALA A 74 -6.17 -12.28 1.38
CA ALA A 74 -5.57 -11.58 0.24
C ALA A 74 -6.65 -10.97 -0.67
N VAL A 75 -7.64 -11.77 -1.06
CA VAL A 75 -8.75 -11.33 -1.92
C VAL A 75 -9.61 -10.31 -1.19
N GLY A 76 -9.96 -10.56 0.07
CA GLY A 76 -10.76 -9.62 0.87
C GLY A 76 -10.09 -8.25 1.04
N PHE A 77 -8.77 -8.23 1.31
CA PHE A 77 -8.03 -6.97 1.41
C PHE A 77 -7.91 -6.28 0.07
N THR A 78 -7.59 -7.01 -1.01
CA THR A 78 -7.48 -6.43 -2.36
C THR A 78 -8.82 -5.85 -2.82
N TYR A 79 -9.91 -6.57 -2.56
CA TYR A 79 -11.26 -6.11 -2.84
C TYR A 79 -11.58 -4.85 -2.03
N ALA A 80 -11.29 -4.84 -0.72
CA ALA A 80 -11.47 -3.65 0.11
C ALA A 80 -10.72 -2.46 -0.47
N VAL A 81 -9.43 -2.63 -0.79
CA VAL A 81 -8.61 -1.59 -1.43
C VAL A 81 -9.26 -1.10 -2.72
N HIS A 82 -9.69 -1.99 -3.62
CA HIS A 82 -10.32 -1.59 -4.89
C HIS A 82 -11.67 -0.89 -4.70
N THR A 83 -12.49 -1.29 -3.73
CA THR A 83 -13.80 -0.66 -3.50
C THR A 83 -13.71 0.77 -2.95
N TYR A 84 -12.59 1.16 -2.36
CA TYR A 84 -12.40 2.52 -1.82
C TYR A 84 -11.75 3.49 -2.83
N ASP A 85 -11.43 3.03 -4.04
CA ASP A 85 -10.61 3.72 -5.06
C ASP A 85 -11.28 4.96 -5.69
N ASP A 86 -12.61 5.06 -5.63
CA ASP A 86 -13.31 6.02 -6.49
C ASP A 86 -13.28 7.49 -6.06
N ASP A 87 -12.95 7.87 -4.81
CA ASP A 87 -12.71 9.29 -4.42
C ASP A 87 -12.27 9.48 -2.94
N ASN A 88 -12.56 8.50 -2.08
CA ASN A 88 -12.29 8.58 -0.62
C ASN A 88 -11.00 7.87 -0.17
N TYR A 89 -10.17 7.44 -1.12
CA TYR A 89 -9.03 6.53 -0.91
C TYR A 89 -8.05 7.01 0.17
N LEU A 90 -7.85 8.33 0.25
CA LEU A 90 -6.83 8.93 1.12
C LEU A 90 -7.23 8.94 2.61
N ARG A 91 -8.50 8.69 2.97
CA ARG A 91 -8.97 8.84 4.36
C ARG A 91 -9.47 7.57 5.02
N ALA A 92 -9.93 6.57 4.28
CA ALA A 92 -10.71 5.47 4.85
C ALA A 92 -9.88 4.33 5.49
N LEU A 93 -8.74 3.96 4.93
CA LEU A 93 -7.97 2.82 5.42
C LEU A 93 -6.83 3.26 6.36
N PRO A 94 -6.68 2.61 7.54
CA PRO A 94 -5.60 2.92 8.47
C PRO A 94 -4.22 2.67 7.85
N THR A 95 -4.11 1.71 6.92
CA THR A 95 -2.88 1.46 6.16
C THR A 95 -2.52 2.64 5.26
N THR A 96 -3.49 3.28 4.60
CA THR A 96 -3.23 4.44 3.74
C THR A 96 -2.73 5.63 4.56
N GLN A 97 -3.33 5.90 5.72
CA GLN A 97 -2.87 6.96 6.62
C GLN A 97 -1.43 6.70 7.10
N LEU A 98 -1.12 5.46 7.46
CA LEU A 98 0.23 5.06 7.83
C LEU A 98 1.22 5.23 6.66
N MET A 99 0.82 4.86 5.44
CA MET A 99 1.67 5.04 4.25
C MET A 99 1.87 6.52 3.91
N GLN A 100 0.86 7.37 4.03
CA GLN A 100 1.02 8.82 3.83
C GLN A 100 1.98 9.42 4.85
N TRP A 101 1.85 9.03 6.12
CA TRP A 101 2.78 9.45 7.16
C TRP A 101 4.20 8.97 6.85
N LEU A 102 4.36 7.71 6.46
CA LEU A 102 5.65 7.12 6.12
C LEU A 102 6.28 7.79 4.88
N HIS A 103 5.47 8.08 3.86
CA HIS A 103 5.88 8.82 2.68
C HIS A 103 6.36 10.22 3.05
N GLY A 104 5.64 10.93 3.93
CA GLY A 104 6.06 12.24 4.43
C GLY A 104 7.41 12.22 5.16
N GLN A 105 7.74 11.12 5.84
CA GLN A 105 9.06 10.93 6.45
C GLN A 105 10.16 10.61 5.41
N MET A 106 9.82 9.91 4.33
CA MET A 106 10.78 9.51 3.30
C MET A 106 11.03 10.58 2.24
N ALA A 107 10.01 11.39 1.90
CA ALA A 107 10.03 12.47 0.92
C ALA A 107 10.94 13.60 1.38
N THR A 108 12.25 13.41 1.23
CA THR A 108 13.23 14.47 1.47
C THR A 108 13.37 15.24 0.17
N GLU A 109 12.56 16.28 -0.01
CA GLU A 109 12.67 17.13 -1.19
C GLU A 109 13.99 17.93 -1.14
N TRP A 110 14.86 17.66 -2.10
CA TRP A 110 16.05 18.47 -2.35
C TRP A 110 15.75 19.35 -3.56
N ILE A 111 15.79 20.66 -3.36
CA ILE A 111 15.70 21.60 -4.47
C ILE A 111 17.14 21.98 -4.79
N VAL A 112 17.56 21.63 -6.01
CA VAL A 112 18.83 22.10 -6.56
C VAL A 112 18.53 23.43 -7.22
N ASP A 113 19.12 24.51 -6.72
CA ASP A 113 19.00 25.79 -7.40
C ASP A 113 19.81 25.70 -8.71
N PRO A 114 19.17 25.86 -9.89
CA PRO A 114 19.84 25.70 -11.17
C PRO A 114 20.90 26.79 -11.42
N SER A 115 20.86 27.90 -10.66
CA SER A 115 21.80 29.00 -10.82
C SER A 115 23.08 28.83 -10.00
N THR A 116 23.00 28.22 -8.82
CA THR A 116 24.16 28.04 -7.91
C THR A 116 24.65 26.60 -7.85
N GLY A 117 23.84 25.63 -8.31
CA GLY A 117 24.09 24.20 -8.08
C GLY A 117 23.95 23.80 -6.61
N GLU A 118 23.55 24.73 -5.74
CA GLU A 118 23.43 24.48 -4.31
C GLU A 118 22.20 23.61 -4.03
N ARG A 119 22.42 22.55 -3.26
CA ARG A 119 21.35 21.65 -2.81
C ARG A 119 20.75 22.21 -1.54
N VAL A 120 19.73 23.05 -1.67
CA VAL A 120 19.01 23.56 -0.50
C VAL A 120 18.00 22.51 -0.07
N ARG A 121 18.20 21.96 1.14
CA ARG A 121 17.18 21.13 1.79
C ARG A 121 16.02 22.06 2.12
N ARG A 122 14.98 22.07 1.29
CA ARG A 122 13.73 22.74 1.66
C ARG A 122 13.16 21.90 2.80
N ARG A 123 13.45 22.27 4.05
CA ARG A 123 12.62 21.79 5.16
C ARG A 123 11.20 22.13 4.72
N HIS A 124 10.31 21.14 4.73
CA HIS A 124 8.89 21.41 4.73
C HIS A 124 8.64 22.33 5.93
N GLN A 125 8.75 23.63 5.68
CA GLN A 125 8.13 24.64 6.49
C GLN A 125 6.67 24.37 6.18
N SER A 126 6.09 23.56 7.06
CA SER A 126 4.66 23.34 7.17
C SER A 126 4.05 24.72 7.35
N GLU A 127 3.81 25.39 6.24
CA GLU A 127 2.90 26.51 6.15
C GLU A 127 1.56 25.88 5.78
N PRO A 128 0.67 25.64 6.76
CA PRO A 128 -0.59 24.93 6.56
C PRO A 128 -1.63 25.74 5.78
N GLU A 129 -1.26 26.75 4.98
CA GLU A 129 -2.21 27.80 4.59
C GLU A 129 -2.77 27.71 3.15
N ALA A 130 -2.31 26.81 2.28
CA ALA A 130 -2.80 26.80 0.89
C ALA A 130 -3.07 25.41 0.26
N ALA A 131 -2.91 24.31 0.99
CA ALA A 131 -3.19 22.98 0.44
C ALA A 131 -4.69 22.60 0.41
N SER A 132 -5.59 23.46 0.90
CA SER A 132 -7.04 23.25 0.83
C SER A 132 -7.64 23.57 -0.55
N ILE A 133 -6.87 24.08 -1.50
CA ILE A 133 -7.43 24.55 -2.79
C ILE A 133 -7.31 23.52 -3.92
N TYR A 134 -6.45 22.48 -3.80
CA TYR A 134 -6.11 21.65 -4.97
C TYR A 134 -6.65 20.22 -4.99
N TYR A 135 -7.36 19.76 -3.95
CA TYR A 135 -8.02 18.45 -3.96
C TYR A 135 -9.45 18.58 -3.44
N GLY A 136 -10.42 18.67 -4.35
CA GLY A 136 -11.84 18.49 -4.04
C GLY A 136 -12.76 19.70 -4.24
N GLY A 137 -12.26 20.82 -4.75
CA GLY A 137 -13.12 21.90 -5.23
C GLY A 137 -13.57 21.58 -6.64
N SER A 138 -14.85 21.24 -6.83
CA SER A 138 -15.58 21.54 -8.06
C SER A 138 -15.01 22.83 -8.64
N SER A 139 -14.54 22.81 -9.89
CA SER A 139 -14.14 24.02 -10.61
C SER A 139 -15.12 25.12 -10.20
N PRO A 140 -14.68 26.27 -9.65
CA PRO A 140 -15.62 27.37 -9.44
C PRO A 140 -16.39 27.49 -10.75
N PRO A 141 -17.74 27.49 -10.71
CA PRO A 141 -18.53 27.53 -11.93
C PRO A 141 -17.90 28.63 -12.76
N LEU A 142 -17.35 28.24 -13.91
CA LEU A 142 -16.88 29.22 -14.89
C LEU A 142 -18.04 30.20 -14.97
N PRO A 143 -17.82 31.50 -14.69
CA PRO A 143 -18.90 32.46 -14.80
C PRO A 143 -19.52 32.16 -16.16
N ASP A 144 -20.81 31.78 -16.15
CA ASP A 144 -21.54 31.46 -17.36
C ASP A 144 -21.23 32.62 -18.29
N PHE A 145 -20.40 32.35 -19.29
CA PHE A 145 -20.10 33.29 -20.34
C PHE A 145 -21.41 33.30 -21.12
N MET A 146 -22.37 34.09 -20.60
CA MET A 146 -23.54 34.50 -21.33
C MET A 146 -23.00 34.95 -22.66
N SER A 147 -23.38 34.19 -23.67
CA SER A 147 -23.23 34.48 -25.07
C SER A 147 -24.08 35.71 -25.40
N ASP A 148 -23.71 36.85 -24.83
CA ASP A 148 -24.20 38.15 -25.24
C ASP A 148 -23.33 38.60 -26.41
N SER A 149 -23.81 38.20 -27.58
CA SER A 149 -23.51 38.89 -28.81
C SER A 149 -23.86 40.38 -28.64
N SER A 150 -22.96 41.23 -29.12
CA SER A 150 -23.03 42.69 -29.10
C SER A 150 -22.76 43.34 -27.73
N THR A 151 -21.55 43.87 -27.55
CA THR A 151 -21.32 45.32 -27.45
C THR A 151 -19.81 45.58 -27.47
N THR A 152 -19.40 46.34 -28.48
CA THR A 152 -18.06 46.89 -28.67
C THR A 152 -17.59 47.65 -27.43
N SER A 153 -16.53 47.16 -26.78
CA SER A 153 -15.84 47.88 -25.71
C SER A 153 -14.39 48.14 -26.13
N PRO A 154 -13.94 49.42 -26.20
CA PRO A 154 -12.58 49.78 -26.54
C PRO A 154 -11.73 49.81 -25.27
N TYR A 155 -11.55 48.66 -24.61
CA TYR A 155 -10.44 48.51 -23.67
C TYR A 155 -9.22 48.02 -24.45
N THR A 156 -8.47 49.00 -24.93
CA THR A 156 -7.02 48.89 -25.13
C THR A 156 -6.42 48.38 -23.82
N GLN A 157 -6.27 47.06 -23.69
CA GLN A 157 -5.31 46.56 -22.72
C GLN A 157 -3.94 47.02 -23.21
N PRO A 158 -3.20 47.81 -22.42
CA PRO A 158 -1.83 48.10 -22.77
C PRO A 158 -1.13 46.75 -22.94
N PHE A 159 -0.45 46.59 -24.07
CA PHE A 159 0.58 45.61 -24.33
C PHE A 159 1.67 45.79 -23.26
N GLY A 160 1.36 45.44 -22.03
CA GLY A 160 2.33 45.07 -21.03
C GLY A 160 2.89 43.78 -21.54
N THR A 161 4.03 43.87 -22.21
CA THR A 161 5.02 42.81 -22.31
C THR A 161 5.24 42.27 -20.90
N ARG A 162 4.39 41.34 -20.46
CA ARG A 162 4.74 40.45 -19.36
C ARG A 162 6.03 39.81 -19.84
N PRO A 163 7.18 40.05 -19.20
CA PRO A 163 8.44 39.50 -19.66
C PRO A 163 8.24 37.99 -19.77
N PHE A 164 8.23 37.50 -21.00
CA PHE A 164 8.16 36.09 -21.38
C PHE A 164 9.52 35.42 -21.09
N GLY A 165 10.04 35.73 -19.90
CA GLY A 165 11.33 35.39 -19.34
C GLY A 165 11.18 35.10 -17.84
N ALA A 166 9.98 34.71 -17.40
CA ALA A 166 9.87 33.83 -16.23
C ALA A 166 10.62 32.56 -16.60
N ARG A 167 11.94 32.60 -16.33
CA ARG A 167 12.87 31.48 -16.30
C ARG A 167 12.06 30.27 -15.83
N GLN A 168 11.73 29.37 -16.76
CA GLN A 168 11.51 27.98 -16.41
C GLN A 168 12.85 27.54 -15.82
N GLY A 169 13.05 27.83 -14.53
CA GLY A 169 14.17 27.30 -13.80
C GLY A 169 14.06 25.81 -13.98
N ASN A 170 15.05 25.21 -14.66
CA ASN A 170 15.12 23.77 -14.86
C ASN A 170 14.94 23.13 -13.49
N VAL A 171 13.72 22.66 -13.20
CA VAL A 171 13.41 21.94 -11.98
C VAL A 171 14.09 20.60 -12.17
N VAL A 172 15.26 20.47 -11.55
CA VAL A 172 16.04 19.23 -11.55
C VAL A 172 15.12 18.11 -11.05
N ALA A 173 15.03 17.04 -11.84
CA ALA A 173 14.06 15.96 -11.72
C ALA A 173 13.90 15.49 -10.25
N ARG A 174 12.64 15.47 -9.78
CA ARG A 174 12.27 14.87 -8.50
C ARG A 174 12.42 13.36 -8.61
N TYR A 175 13.37 12.77 -7.89
CA TYR A 175 13.58 11.32 -7.78
C TYR A 175 12.71 10.67 -6.69
N PHE A 176 11.50 11.20 -6.45
CA PHE A 176 10.58 10.58 -5.51
C PHE A 176 9.47 9.86 -6.28
N PRO A 177 9.13 8.62 -5.88
CA PRO A 177 7.93 7.98 -6.40
C PRO A 177 6.73 8.90 -6.11
N GLY A 178 5.78 8.95 -7.03
CA GLY A 178 4.52 9.60 -6.71
C GLY A 178 3.88 8.91 -5.52
N ILE A 179 3.06 9.65 -4.79
CA ILE A 179 2.34 9.13 -3.62
C ILE A 179 1.48 7.92 -4.00
N GLN A 180 0.95 7.89 -5.23
CA GLN A 180 0.13 6.80 -5.73
C GLN A 180 0.94 5.50 -5.88
N GLU A 181 2.12 5.54 -6.49
CA GLU A 181 2.99 4.38 -6.64
C GLU A 181 3.47 3.86 -5.29
N PHE A 182 3.83 4.77 -4.38
CA PHE A 182 4.23 4.43 -3.02
C PHE A 182 3.12 3.71 -2.26
N VAL A 183 1.89 4.26 -2.30
CA VAL A 183 0.72 3.68 -1.65
C VAL A 183 0.34 2.34 -2.30
N ALA A 184 0.42 2.21 -3.63
CA ALA A 184 0.12 0.97 -4.33
C ALA A 184 1.09 -0.17 -3.92
N VAL A 185 2.39 0.12 -3.88
CA VAL A 185 3.42 -0.84 -3.40
C VAL A 185 3.19 -1.17 -1.92
N GLY A 186 2.94 -0.15 -1.09
CA GLY A 186 2.64 -0.32 0.32
C GLY A 186 1.44 -1.22 0.57
N ASN A 187 0.32 -0.97 -0.12
CA ASN A 187 -0.90 -1.77 -0.01
C ASN A 187 -0.66 -3.22 -0.47
N SER A 188 0.11 -3.44 -1.53
CA SER A 188 0.47 -4.79 -1.98
C SER A 188 1.27 -5.56 -0.93
N LEU A 189 2.22 -4.90 -0.26
CA LEU A 189 3.00 -5.49 0.81
C LEU A 189 2.14 -5.81 2.04
N TRP A 190 1.24 -4.90 2.42
CA TRP A 190 0.27 -5.12 3.50
C TRP A 190 -0.68 -6.28 3.19
N ALA A 191 -1.16 -6.38 1.95
CA ALA A 191 -2.01 -7.48 1.50
C ALA A 191 -1.33 -8.83 1.72
N LEU A 192 -0.06 -8.97 1.28
CA LEU A 192 0.71 -10.20 1.45
C LEU A 192 0.98 -10.53 2.92
N LEU A 193 1.29 -9.51 3.73
CA LEU A 193 1.51 -9.70 5.17
C LEU A 193 0.25 -10.19 5.88
N LEU A 194 -0.89 -9.52 5.64
CA LEU A 194 -2.17 -9.90 6.22
C LEU A 194 -2.62 -11.28 5.74
N ALA A 195 -2.44 -11.59 4.46
CA ALA A 195 -2.71 -12.90 3.90
C ALA A 195 -1.88 -14.00 4.58
N TYR A 196 -0.59 -13.77 4.80
CA TYR A 196 0.26 -14.69 5.53
C TYR A 196 -0.25 -14.96 6.96
N LEU A 197 -0.65 -13.90 7.68
CA LEU A 197 -1.23 -14.02 9.01
C LEU A 197 -2.57 -14.78 8.97
N GLY A 198 -3.42 -14.51 7.98
CA GLY A 198 -4.68 -15.24 7.74
C GLY A 198 -4.45 -16.73 7.54
N GLY A 199 -3.46 -17.12 6.74
CA GLY A 199 -3.08 -18.51 6.55
C GLY A 199 -2.61 -19.17 7.85
N LYS A 200 -1.77 -18.49 8.65
CA LYS A 200 -1.33 -19.00 9.97
C LYS A 200 -2.49 -19.20 10.94
N PHE A 201 -3.43 -18.26 10.95
CA PHE A 201 -4.63 -18.35 11.77
C PHE A 201 -5.49 -19.55 11.35
N ALA A 202 -5.73 -19.74 10.05
CA ALA A 202 -6.49 -20.88 9.55
C ALA A 202 -5.85 -22.24 9.91
N VAL A 203 -4.51 -22.34 9.84
CA VAL A 203 -3.76 -23.52 10.31
C VAL A 203 -3.98 -23.78 11.80
N TRP A 204 -3.98 -22.74 12.61
CA TRP A 204 -4.19 -22.86 14.06
C TRP A 204 -5.62 -23.32 14.38
N VAL A 205 -6.64 -22.79 13.68
CA VAL A 205 -8.03 -23.25 13.80
C VAL A 205 -8.15 -24.71 13.39
N TYR A 206 -7.54 -25.08 12.26
CA TYR A 206 -7.53 -26.46 11.76
C TYR A 206 -6.89 -27.44 12.75
N ALA A 207 -5.73 -27.08 13.33
CA ALA A 207 -5.05 -27.92 14.32
C ALA A 207 -5.90 -28.15 15.57
N ARG A 208 -6.55 -27.09 16.08
CA ARG A 208 -7.45 -27.19 17.23
C ARG A 208 -8.67 -28.09 16.97
N ARG A 209 -9.14 -28.14 15.72
CA ARG A 209 -10.25 -29.02 15.35
C ARG A 209 -9.85 -30.50 15.43
N ILE A 210 -8.69 -30.86 14.89
CA ILE A 210 -8.17 -32.24 14.94
C ILE A 210 -7.99 -32.71 16.38
N GLU A 211 -7.45 -31.85 17.26
CA GLU A 211 -7.26 -32.19 18.68
C GLU A 211 -8.60 -32.56 19.35
N ARG A 212 -9.68 -31.84 19.03
CA ARG A 212 -11.03 -32.13 19.56
C ARG A 212 -11.59 -33.46 19.05
N GLU A 213 -11.43 -33.74 17.76
CA GLU A 213 -11.90 -34.99 17.15
C GLU A 213 -11.15 -36.21 17.71
N SER A 214 -9.84 -36.07 17.97
CA SER A 214 -9.04 -37.13 18.60
C SER A 214 -9.37 -37.37 20.08
N GLY A 215 -9.82 -36.33 20.80
CA GLY A 215 -10.21 -36.45 22.21
C GLY A 215 -11.57 -37.13 22.40
N SER A 216 -12.48 -37.01 21.43
CA SER A 216 -13.81 -37.65 21.51
C SER A 216 -13.81 -39.15 21.25
N SER A 217 -12.74 -39.69 20.66
CA SER A 217 -12.63 -41.13 20.37
C SER A 217 -12.03 -41.94 21.53
N VAL A 218 -11.92 -41.38 22.74
CA VAL A 218 -11.60 -42.19 23.92
C VAL A 218 -12.75 -43.18 24.09
N PRO A 219 -12.51 -44.48 23.85
CA PRO A 219 -13.57 -45.47 23.95
C PRO A 219 -14.11 -45.38 25.37
N ALA A 220 -15.43 -45.32 25.51
CA ALA A 220 -16.08 -45.66 26.76
C ALA A 220 -15.58 -47.06 27.08
N SER A 221 -14.56 -47.16 27.92
CA SER A 221 -14.11 -48.42 28.49
C SER A 221 -15.30 -48.88 29.30
N GLY A 222 -16.12 -49.73 28.68
CA GLY A 222 -17.15 -50.48 29.36
C GLY A 222 -16.44 -51.28 30.44
N ASP A 223 -16.51 -50.74 31.65
CA ASP A 223 -16.31 -51.50 32.86
C ASP A 223 -17.34 -52.63 32.85
N THR A 224 -16.80 -53.85 32.87
CA THR A 224 -17.31 -55.10 33.46
C THR A 224 -18.68 -55.63 33.04
#